data_AF-A0A3D1EY01-F1
#
_entry.id   AF-A0A3D1EY01-F1
#
_cell.length_a   1.000
_cell.length_b   1.000
_cell.length_c   1.000
_cell.angle_alpha   90.00
_cell.angle_beta   90.00
_cell.angle_gamma   90.00
#
_symmetry.space_group_name_H-M   'P 1'
#
loop_
_entity.id
_entity.type
_entity.pdbx_description
1 polymer ?
#
loop_
_entity_poly.entity_id
_entity_poly.type
_entity_poly.pdbx_seq_one_letter_code
_entity_poly.pdbx_strand_id
1 'polypeptide(L)'
;LQASVGGGYLSYRFWRRFAEIQNVVAIKMAPFNRYQTLDVIRAVAESRREDIALYTGNDDNIVMDLITPHRIMVEGKPVTRRIVGGLLGHWSVWTQKAVTLLGECQAIASAGGNIPIEMMQRAIEITDSNAAFFDAANQYQGVIAGLHEVLHRQGLMAGTWCLDPDETLGPGQVQQIDRVYKAYPHLHDDDFVAEHLDQWLTG
;
A
#
# COMPACT_ATOMS: atom_id res chain seq x y z
N LEU A 1 3.18 -12.29 -7.03
CA LEU A 1 2.17 -11.26 -7.31
C LEU A 1 0.85 -11.71 -6.67
N GLN A 2 -0.11 -10.80 -6.46
CA GLN A 2 -1.36 -11.14 -5.80
C GLN A 2 -2.17 -12.10 -6.67
N ALA A 3 -2.35 -13.34 -6.19
CA ALA A 3 -3.01 -14.39 -6.97
C ALA A 3 -4.50 -14.10 -7.21
N SER A 4 -5.18 -13.44 -6.26
CA SER A 4 -6.62 -13.12 -6.36
C SER A 4 -6.96 -12.18 -7.51
N VAL A 5 -5.98 -11.43 -8.02
CA VAL A 5 -6.14 -10.52 -9.17
C VAL A 5 -5.33 -10.98 -10.39
N GLY A 6 -5.05 -12.29 -10.49
CA GLY A 6 -4.38 -12.91 -11.65
C GLY A 6 -2.85 -12.90 -11.60
N GLY A 7 -2.24 -12.52 -10.48
CA GLY A 7 -0.80 -12.50 -10.31
C GLY A 7 -0.15 -13.88 -10.20
N GLY A 8 0.95 -14.10 -10.92
CA GLY A 8 1.72 -15.34 -10.85
C GLY A 8 2.57 -15.48 -9.57
N TYR A 9 2.83 -16.75 -9.18
CA TYR A 9 3.83 -17.09 -8.17
C TYR A 9 5.25 -16.94 -8.74
N LEU A 10 6.10 -16.22 -8.03
CA LEU A 10 7.51 -16.01 -8.36
C LEU A 10 8.36 -16.52 -7.20
N SER A 11 9.12 -17.59 -7.45
CA SER A 11 9.90 -18.26 -6.40
C SER A 11 11.08 -17.43 -5.91
N TYR A 12 11.59 -17.73 -4.72
CA TYR A 12 12.86 -17.20 -4.24
C TYR A 12 13.99 -17.28 -5.28
N ARG A 13 14.13 -18.40 -6.01
CA ARG A 13 15.18 -18.58 -7.05
C ARG A 13 15.02 -17.58 -8.20
N PHE A 14 13.78 -17.26 -8.59
CA PHE A 14 13.53 -16.21 -9.57
C PHE A 14 14.05 -14.87 -9.05
N TRP A 15 13.65 -14.47 -7.83
CA TRP A 15 14.05 -13.19 -7.24
C TRP A 15 15.56 -13.08 -7.05
N ARG A 16 16.23 -14.18 -6.68
CA ARG A 16 17.68 -14.20 -6.50
C ARG A 16 18.42 -13.91 -7.80
N ARG A 17 17.95 -14.45 -8.92
CA ARG A 17 18.48 -14.16 -10.26
C ARG A 17 18.08 -12.77 -10.75
N PHE A 18 16.85 -12.34 -10.46
CA PHE A 18 16.36 -11.01 -10.83
C PHE A 18 17.20 -9.90 -10.20
N ALA A 19 17.57 -10.04 -8.91
CA ALA A 19 18.41 -9.08 -8.20
C ALA A 19 19.85 -8.97 -8.77
N GLU A 20 20.32 -9.95 -9.53
CA GLU A 20 21.65 -9.92 -10.16
C GLU A 20 21.69 -9.06 -11.44
N ILE A 21 20.52 -8.69 -11.98
CA ILE A 21 20.43 -7.82 -13.14
C ILE A 21 20.90 -6.41 -12.75
N GLN A 22 21.96 -5.92 -13.40
CA GLN A 22 22.60 -4.64 -13.06
C GLN A 22 21.63 -3.45 -13.12
N ASN A 23 20.74 -3.42 -14.11
CA ASN A 23 19.82 -2.30 -14.33
C ASN A 23 18.58 -2.32 -13.41
N VAL A 24 18.45 -3.31 -12.52
CA VAL A 24 17.36 -3.32 -11.52
C VAL A 24 17.72 -2.32 -10.42
N VAL A 25 16.84 -1.33 -10.24
CA VAL A 25 16.99 -0.27 -9.22
C VAL A 25 15.93 -0.34 -8.13
N ALA A 26 14.81 -1.04 -8.37
CA ALA A 26 13.71 -1.14 -7.42
C ALA A 26 12.85 -2.39 -7.64
N ILE A 27 12.15 -2.82 -6.59
CA ILE A 27 11.14 -3.88 -6.64
C ILE A 27 9.89 -3.44 -5.86
N LYS A 28 8.74 -3.39 -6.54
CA LYS A 28 7.41 -3.32 -5.90
C LYS A 28 6.96 -4.75 -5.56
N MET A 29 6.70 -4.99 -4.28
CA MET A 29 6.27 -6.29 -3.76
C MET A 29 4.76 -6.25 -3.48
N ALA A 30 3.97 -6.82 -4.39
CA ALA A 30 2.53 -6.99 -4.22
C ALA A 30 2.11 -8.48 -4.24
N PRO A 31 2.69 -9.39 -3.42
CA PRO A 31 2.23 -10.77 -3.38
C PRO A 31 0.98 -10.97 -2.51
N PHE A 32 0.66 -10.02 -1.61
CA PHE A 32 -0.37 -10.17 -0.57
C PHE A 32 -0.21 -11.49 0.22
N ASN A 33 1.06 -11.90 0.37
CA ASN A 33 1.46 -13.11 1.08
C ASN A 33 2.81 -12.83 1.74
N ARG A 34 2.83 -12.86 3.08
CA ARG A 34 4.00 -12.47 3.87
C ARG A 34 5.21 -13.38 3.64
N TYR A 35 4.98 -14.68 3.40
CA TYR A 35 6.07 -15.61 3.07
C TYR A 35 6.71 -15.26 1.74
N GLN A 36 5.91 -14.91 0.72
CA GLN A 36 6.43 -14.47 -0.57
C GLN A 36 7.13 -13.11 -0.49
N THR A 37 6.65 -12.17 0.34
CA THR A 37 7.37 -10.92 0.62
C THR A 37 8.75 -11.22 1.21
N LEU A 38 8.84 -12.14 2.17
CA LEU A 38 10.11 -12.56 2.76
C LEU A 38 11.06 -13.21 1.74
N ASP A 39 10.53 -13.97 0.78
CA ASP A 39 11.34 -14.54 -0.31
C ASP A 39 12.04 -13.45 -1.14
N VAL A 40 11.34 -12.36 -1.49
CA VAL A 40 11.93 -11.23 -2.24
C VAL A 40 13.01 -10.55 -1.41
N ILE A 41 12.70 -10.20 -0.16
CA ILE A 41 13.63 -9.46 0.71
C ILE A 41 14.88 -10.29 0.99
N ARG A 42 14.72 -11.58 1.26
CA ARG A 42 15.83 -12.53 1.43
C ARG A 42 16.67 -12.63 0.17
N ALA A 43 16.05 -12.78 -1.00
CA ALA A 43 16.77 -12.86 -2.27
C ALA A 43 17.60 -11.59 -2.55
N VAL A 44 17.06 -10.40 -2.26
CA VAL A 44 17.81 -9.14 -2.38
C VAL A 44 18.94 -9.06 -1.35
N ALA A 45 18.70 -9.41 -0.09
CA ALA A 45 19.76 -9.45 0.93
C ALA A 45 20.91 -10.40 0.54
N GLU A 46 20.60 -11.61 0.09
CA GLU A 46 21.57 -12.62 -0.31
C GLU A 46 22.23 -12.32 -1.67
N SER A 47 21.67 -11.40 -2.48
CA SER A 47 22.32 -10.83 -3.67
C SER A 47 23.44 -9.85 -3.37
N ARG A 48 23.52 -9.37 -2.12
CA ARG A 48 24.42 -8.32 -1.66
C ARG A 48 24.26 -6.98 -2.39
N ARG A 49 23.24 -6.81 -3.23
CA ARG A 49 22.83 -5.52 -3.78
C ARG A 49 22.22 -4.66 -2.68
N GLU A 50 22.75 -3.47 -2.48
CA GLU A 50 22.29 -2.48 -1.51
C GLU A 50 21.54 -1.31 -2.17
N ASP A 51 21.66 -1.20 -3.48
CA ASP A 51 21.13 -0.15 -4.35
C ASP A 51 19.73 -0.47 -4.92
N ILE A 52 19.16 -1.63 -4.60
CA ILE A 52 17.78 -1.99 -4.97
C ILE A 52 16.82 -1.50 -3.90
N ALA A 53 16.00 -0.51 -4.24
CA ALA A 53 14.93 -0.03 -3.37
C ALA A 53 13.75 -1.01 -3.31
N LEU A 54 13.21 -1.23 -2.11
CA LEU A 54 12.07 -2.11 -1.89
C LEU A 54 10.82 -1.28 -1.61
N TYR A 55 9.76 -1.49 -2.38
CA TYR A 55 8.48 -0.82 -2.22
C TYR A 55 7.39 -1.84 -1.91
N THR A 56 6.52 -1.53 -0.94
CA THR A 56 5.32 -2.34 -0.73
C THR A 56 4.27 -2.02 -1.79
N GLY A 57 3.59 -3.04 -2.28
CA GLY A 57 2.33 -2.90 -3.00
C GLY A 57 1.24 -3.69 -2.31
N ASN A 58 1.35 -3.87 -1.00
CA ASN A 58 0.39 -4.56 -0.16
C ASN A 58 -0.39 -3.55 0.67
N ASP A 59 -1.54 -3.14 0.16
CA ASP A 59 -2.41 -2.19 0.82
C ASP A 59 -2.91 -2.71 2.20
N ASP A 60 -2.96 -4.02 2.43
CA ASP A 60 -3.41 -4.59 3.70
C ASP A 60 -2.41 -4.37 4.86
N ASN A 61 -1.16 -3.99 4.57
CA ASN A 61 -0.08 -4.00 5.56
C ASN A 61 0.89 -2.80 5.46
N ILE A 62 0.42 -1.67 4.93
CA ILE A 62 1.23 -0.49 4.59
C ILE A 62 2.13 -0.06 5.77
N VAL A 63 1.51 0.24 6.92
CA VAL A 63 2.23 0.78 8.09
C VAL A 63 3.30 -0.19 8.57
N MET A 64 2.92 -1.45 8.78
CA MET A 64 3.83 -2.48 9.27
C MET A 64 5.01 -2.71 8.32
N ASP A 65 4.77 -2.67 7.01
CA ASP A 65 5.83 -2.78 6.00
C ASP A 65 6.83 -1.63 6.08
N LEU A 66 6.35 -0.39 6.28
CA LEU A 66 7.20 0.80 6.31
C LEU A 66 8.00 0.95 7.62
N ILE A 67 7.42 0.56 8.75
CA ILE A 67 8.09 0.73 10.06
C ILE A 67 9.02 -0.43 10.44
N THR A 68 8.86 -1.61 9.83
CA THR A 68 9.55 -2.83 10.27
C THR A 68 10.83 -3.08 9.45
N PRO A 69 12.03 -3.05 10.06
CA PRO A 69 13.25 -3.51 9.41
C PRO A 69 13.27 -5.05 9.29
N HIS A 70 13.69 -5.56 8.14
CA HIS A 70 13.89 -6.98 7.90
C HIS A 70 15.35 -7.35 8.09
N ARG A 71 15.67 -8.09 9.15
CA ARG A 71 17.03 -8.57 9.44
C ARG A 71 17.19 -10.02 9.00
N ILE A 72 18.04 -10.25 8.00
CA ILE A 72 18.32 -11.56 7.41
C ILE A 72 19.78 -11.94 7.67
N MET A 73 20.06 -13.20 8.01
CA MET A 73 21.43 -13.69 8.15
C MET A 73 21.95 -14.15 6.78
N VAL A 74 23.02 -13.52 6.31
CA VAL A 74 23.72 -13.86 5.06
C VAL A 74 25.16 -14.22 5.42
N GLU A 75 25.55 -15.48 5.22
CA GLU A 75 26.90 -15.98 5.54
C GLU A 75 27.35 -15.66 6.99
N GLY A 76 26.44 -15.82 7.95
CA GLY A 76 26.71 -15.55 9.36
C GLY A 76 26.75 -14.06 9.73
N LYS A 77 26.48 -13.14 8.80
CA LYS A 77 26.39 -11.70 9.07
C LYS A 77 24.95 -11.21 8.95
N PRO A 78 24.48 -10.33 9.85
CA PRO A 78 23.16 -9.71 9.74
C PRO A 78 23.15 -8.66 8.63
N VAL A 79 22.22 -8.80 7.69
CA VAL A 79 21.90 -7.80 6.65
C VAL A 79 20.50 -7.26 6.94
N THR A 80 20.40 -5.96 7.11
CA THR A 80 19.10 -5.28 7.30
C THR A 80 18.63 -4.71 5.97
N ARG A 81 17.36 -4.95 5.65
CA ARG A 81 16.65 -4.35 4.52
C ARG A 81 15.39 -3.67 5.03
N ARG A 82 15.02 -2.58 4.36
CA ARG A 82 13.81 -1.80 4.67
C ARG A 82 12.99 -1.62 3.42
N ILE A 83 11.68 -1.59 3.61
CA ILE A 83 10.75 -1.10 2.59
C ILE A 83 10.73 0.43 2.74
N VAL A 84 11.05 1.14 1.67
CA VAL A 84 11.30 2.61 1.73
C VAL A 84 10.10 3.45 1.30
N GLY A 85 9.08 2.81 0.72
CA GLY A 85 7.85 3.46 0.29
C GLY A 85 6.86 2.45 -0.27
N GLY A 86 5.86 2.93 -0.99
CA GLY A 86 4.84 2.09 -1.60
C GLY A 86 4.38 2.58 -2.96
N LEU A 87 3.80 1.67 -3.73
CA LEU A 87 2.97 1.96 -4.89
C LEU A 87 1.65 1.28 -4.57
N LEU A 88 0.62 2.03 -4.21
CA LEU A 88 -0.52 1.51 -3.45
C LEU A 88 -1.82 2.10 -4.01
N GLY A 89 -2.87 1.28 -4.06
CA GLY A 89 -4.20 1.76 -4.47
C GLY A 89 -4.75 2.78 -3.47
N HIS A 90 -4.52 2.54 -2.18
CA HIS A 90 -4.96 3.42 -1.09
C HIS A 90 -4.42 4.85 -1.26
N TRP A 91 -3.23 5.00 -1.83
CA TRP A 91 -2.58 6.32 -1.98
C TRP A 91 -3.13 7.15 -3.15
N SER A 92 -4.03 6.59 -3.96
CA SER A 92 -4.79 7.35 -4.97
C SER A 92 -5.86 8.24 -4.35
N VAL A 93 -6.23 7.98 -3.09
CA VAL A 93 -7.19 8.75 -2.30
C VAL A 93 -6.51 9.14 -0.99
N TRP A 94 -7.04 10.14 -0.30
CA TRP A 94 -6.49 10.57 1.00
C TRP A 94 -4.98 10.89 0.94
N THR A 95 -4.52 11.39 -0.20
CA THR A 95 -3.10 11.49 -0.55
C THR A 95 -2.32 12.34 0.44
N GLN A 96 -2.88 13.42 0.95
CA GLN A 96 -2.22 14.27 1.95
C GLN A 96 -1.94 13.49 3.25
N LYS A 97 -2.90 12.67 3.67
CA LYS A 97 -2.78 11.81 4.86
C LYS A 97 -1.81 10.66 4.61
N ALA A 98 -1.84 10.06 3.42
CA ALA A 98 -0.89 9.04 2.99
C ALA A 98 0.56 9.55 3.00
N VAL A 99 0.81 10.77 2.51
CA VAL A 99 2.13 11.40 2.52
C VAL A 99 2.60 11.69 3.95
N THR A 100 1.70 12.22 4.80
CA THR A 100 2.00 12.47 6.21
C THR A 100 2.38 11.17 6.93
N LEU A 101 1.59 10.12 6.73
CA LEU A 101 1.84 8.79 7.29
C LEU A 101 3.17 8.20 6.82
N LEU A 102 3.50 8.34 5.54
CA LEU A 102 4.77 7.87 4.98
C LEU A 102 5.95 8.54 5.69
N GLY A 103 5.89 9.86 5.89
CA GLY A 103 6.91 10.62 6.61
C GLY A 103 7.07 10.15 8.06
N GLU A 104 5.96 9.96 8.78
CA GLU A 104 5.97 9.43 10.15
C GLU A 104 6.60 8.03 10.22
N CYS A 105 6.19 7.11 9.34
CA CYS A 105 6.75 5.76 9.29
C CYS A 105 8.26 5.77 9.01
N GLN A 106 8.70 6.60 8.05
CA GLN A 106 10.11 6.74 7.72
C GLN A 106 10.94 7.31 8.88
N ALA A 107 10.40 8.28 9.61
CA ALA A 107 11.03 8.86 10.79
C ALA A 107 11.18 7.81 11.90
N ILE A 108 10.10 7.08 12.22
CA ILE A 108 10.10 6.00 13.24
C ILE A 108 11.15 4.94 12.90
N ALA A 109 11.11 4.42 11.67
CA ALA A 109 12.02 3.35 11.27
C ALA A 109 13.49 3.82 11.21
N SER A 110 13.75 5.11 10.98
CA SER A 110 15.10 5.68 10.98
C SER A 110 15.62 5.99 12.39
N ALA A 111 14.73 6.29 13.34
CA ALA A 111 15.11 6.48 14.74
C ALA A 111 15.59 5.18 15.41
N GLY A 112 15.11 4.01 14.96
CA GLY A 112 15.54 2.70 15.46
C GLY A 112 15.16 2.43 16.93
N GLY A 113 14.18 3.18 17.46
CA GLY A 113 13.71 3.12 18.84
C GLY A 113 12.34 2.45 19.00
N ASN A 114 11.64 2.82 20.07
CA ASN A 114 10.31 2.30 20.35
C ASN A 114 9.29 2.76 19.30
N ILE A 115 8.42 1.85 18.89
CA ILE A 115 7.29 2.14 18.02
C ILE A 115 6.09 2.53 18.90
N PRO A 116 5.46 3.70 18.67
CA PRO A 116 4.23 4.07 19.36
C PRO A 116 3.13 3.03 19.11
N ILE A 117 2.36 2.67 20.14
CA ILE A 117 1.27 1.69 20.03
C ILE A 117 0.19 2.14 19.04
N GLU A 118 0.03 3.45 18.92
CA GLU A 118 -0.87 4.14 18.01
C GLU A 118 -0.56 3.81 16.54
N MET A 119 0.69 3.46 16.21
CA MET A 119 1.03 3.01 14.85
C MET A 119 0.46 1.63 14.54
N MET A 120 0.41 0.74 15.53
CA MET A 120 -0.23 -0.57 15.36
C MET A 120 -1.76 -0.42 15.27
N GLN A 121 -2.34 0.52 16.02
CA GLN A 121 -3.76 0.85 15.88
C GLN A 121 -4.06 1.40 14.49
N ARG A 122 -3.30 2.40 14.04
CA ARG A 122 -3.44 3.00 12.70
C ARG A 122 -3.25 1.99 11.58
N ALA A 123 -2.35 1.02 11.74
CA ALA A 123 -2.19 -0.07 10.79
C ALA A 123 -3.52 -0.84 10.60
N ILE A 124 -4.21 -1.17 11.70
CA ILE A 124 -5.50 -1.88 11.67
C ILE A 124 -6.59 -1.01 11.04
N GLU A 125 -6.67 0.27 11.38
CA GLU A 125 -7.66 1.20 10.82
C GLU A 125 -7.51 1.36 9.30
N ILE A 126 -6.26 1.42 8.82
CA ILE A 126 -5.97 1.49 7.38
C ILE A 126 -6.32 0.18 6.69
N THR A 127 -6.01 -0.98 7.28
CA THR A 127 -6.43 -2.28 6.74
C THR A 127 -7.96 -2.37 6.64
N ASP A 128 -8.70 -1.90 7.65
CA ASP A 128 -10.17 -1.89 7.64
C ASP A 128 -10.73 -0.92 6.58
N SER A 129 -10.11 0.25 6.42
CA SER A 129 -10.43 1.19 5.33
C SER A 129 -10.23 0.55 3.95
N ASN A 130 -9.12 -0.17 3.78
CA ASN A 130 -8.80 -0.90 2.56
C ASN A 130 -9.76 -2.05 2.27
N ALA A 131 -10.26 -2.73 3.30
CA ALA A 131 -11.29 -3.75 3.11
C ALA A 131 -12.59 -3.16 2.51
N ALA A 132 -12.95 -1.91 2.86
CA ALA A 132 -14.07 -1.20 2.27
C ALA A 132 -13.77 -0.70 0.85
N PHE A 133 -12.60 -0.11 0.63
CA PHE A 133 -12.21 0.44 -0.68
C PHE A 133 -12.04 -0.62 -1.74
N PHE A 134 -11.38 -1.73 -1.40
CA PHE A 134 -11.07 -2.80 -2.34
C PHE A 134 -12.11 -3.90 -2.37
N ASP A 135 -13.28 -3.67 -1.78
CA ASP A 135 -14.40 -4.59 -1.87
C ASP A 135 -14.08 -6.02 -1.39
N ALA A 136 -13.33 -6.13 -0.28
CA ALA A 136 -12.85 -7.42 0.21
C ALA A 136 -14.01 -8.40 0.52
N ALA A 137 -15.17 -7.88 0.95
CA ALA A 137 -16.37 -8.65 1.22
C ALA A 137 -16.94 -9.35 -0.04
N ASN A 138 -16.73 -8.77 -1.22
CA ASN A 138 -17.19 -9.30 -2.51
C ASN A 138 -16.02 -9.77 -3.38
N GLN A 139 -14.95 -10.26 -2.75
CA GLN A 139 -13.79 -10.85 -3.45
C GLN A 139 -13.10 -9.89 -4.42
N TYR A 140 -13.01 -8.61 -4.08
CA TYR A 140 -12.28 -7.60 -4.85
C TYR A 140 -12.88 -7.34 -6.24
N GLN A 141 -14.22 -7.41 -6.37
CA GLN A 141 -14.92 -7.09 -7.61
C GLN A 141 -14.99 -5.58 -7.88
N GLY A 142 -15.19 -4.76 -6.83
CA GLY A 142 -15.29 -3.30 -6.94
C GLY A 142 -14.02 -2.53 -6.54
N VAL A 143 -12.82 -3.03 -6.88
CA VAL A 143 -11.54 -2.43 -6.45
C VAL A 143 -11.36 -1.01 -6.97
N ILE A 144 -11.46 -0.81 -8.28
CA ILE A 144 -11.27 0.50 -8.89
C ILE A 144 -12.47 1.39 -8.61
N ALA A 145 -13.68 0.84 -8.75
CA ALA A 145 -14.92 1.57 -8.49
C ALA A 145 -15.01 2.11 -7.05
N GLY A 146 -14.50 1.37 -6.07
CA GLY A 146 -14.44 1.80 -4.66
C GLY A 146 -13.52 2.98 -4.41
N LEU A 147 -12.35 3.02 -5.07
CA LEU A 147 -11.47 4.19 -5.03
C LEU A 147 -12.08 5.38 -5.79
N HIS A 148 -12.70 5.13 -6.96
CA HIS A 148 -13.40 6.18 -7.69
C HIS A 148 -14.57 6.77 -6.90
N GLU A 149 -15.27 5.97 -6.09
CA GLU A 149 -16.32 6.47 -5.19
C GLU A 149 -15.78 7.48 -4.18
N VAL A 150 -14.59 7.24 -3.63
CA VAL A 150 -13.92 8.22 -2.77
C VAL A 150 -13.56 9.49 -3.55
N LEU A 151 -12.96 9.36 -4.72
CA LEU A 151 -12.61 10.51 -5.56
C LEU A 151 -13.84 11.31 -6.03
N HIS A 152 -14.96 10.62 -6.29
CA HIS A 152 -16.23 11.23 -6.63
C HIS A 152 -16.79 12.02 -5.45
N ARG A 153 -16.76 11.47 -4.22
CA ARG A 153 -17.15 12.21 -3.00
C ARG A 153 -16.31 13.47 -2.79
N GLN A 154 -15.02 13.40 -3.11
CA GLN A 154 -14.09 14.52 -3.03
C GLN A 154 -14.26 15.55 -4.18
N GLY A 155 -15.13 15.28 -5.16
CA GLY A 155 -15.37 16.14 -6.32
C GLY A 155 -14.24 16.11 -7.37
N LEU A 156 -13.23 15.25 -7.20
CA LEU A 156 -12.13 15.06 -8.15
C LEU A 156 -12.53 14.24 -9.38
N MET A 157 -13.60 13.46 -9.28
CA MET A 157 -14.21 12.71 -10.38
C MET A 157 -15.71 12.98 -10.47
N ALA A 158 -16.25 12.98 -11.70
CA ALA A 158 -17.68 13.18 -11.93
C ALA A 158 -18.55 11.93 -11.67
N GLY A 159 -17.93 10.78 -11.40
CA GLY A 159 -18.60 9.52 -11.16
C GLY A 159 -17.61 8.36 -11.03
N THR A 160 -18.13 7.14 -10.88
CA THR A 160 -17.34 5.96 -10.51
C THR A 160 -16.98 5.05 -11.67
N TRP A 161 -17.11 5.53 -12.91
CA TRP A 161 -16.96 4.71 -14.12
C TRP A 161 -15.57 4.12 -14.28
N CYS A 162 -15.52 2.85 -14.67
CA CYS A 162 -14.31 2.11 -14.99
C CYS A 162 -14.19 1.89 -16.51
N LEU A 163 -12.99 1.54 -16.97
CA LEU A 163 -12.77 1.15 -18.37
C LEU A 163 -13.47 -0.16 -18.71
N ASP A 164 -13.44 -1.12 -17.77
CA ASP A 164 -14.29 -2.29 -17.82
C ASP A 164 -15.69 -1.90 -17.33
N PRO A 165 -16.73 -1.96 -18.19
CA PRO A 165 -18.09 -1.60 -17.80
C PRO A 165 -18.70 -2.54 -16.75
N ASP A 166 -18.15 -3.75 -16.60
CA ASP A 166 -18.60 -4.72 -15.61
C ASP A 166 -17.94 -4.51 -14.23
N GLU A 167 -16.88 -3.70 -14.15
CA GLU A 167 -16.26 -3.30 -12.88
C GLU A 167 -17.04 -2.14 -12.24
N THR A 168 -17.95 -2.49 -11.33
CA THR A 168 -18.78 -1.56 -10.58
C THR A 168 -18.63 -1.73 -9.07
N LEU A 169 -19.22 -0.82 -8.28
CA LEU A 169 -19.29 -0.97 -6.83
C LEU A 169 -19.99 -2.27 -6.45
N GLY A 170 -19.36 -3.05 -5.57
CA GLY A 170 -19.90 -4.30 -5.07
C GLY A 170 -21.12 -4.11 -4.17
N PRO A 171 -21.94 -5.17 -3.98
CA PRO A 171 -23.06 -5.13 -3.05
C PRO A 171 -22.62 -4.69 -1.64
N GLY A 172 -23.21 -3.61 -1.13
CA GLY A 172 -22.92 -3.11 0.21
C GLY A 172 -21.64 -2.27 0.34
N GLN A 173 -20.86 -2.08 -0.74
CA GLN A 173 -19.55 -1.44 -0.68
C GLN A 173 -19.65 0.04 -0.27
N VAL A 174 -20.61 0.79 -0.83
CA VAL A 174 -20.87 2.21 -0.46
C VAL A 174 -21.10 2.35 1.04
N GLN A 175 -21.87 1.44 1.64
CA GLN A 175 -22.16 1.44 3.08
C GLN A 175 -20.92 1.11 3.91
N GLN A 176 -20.03 0.26 3.41
CA GLN A 176 -18.73 0.02 4.05
C GLN A 176 -17.82 1.24 3.97
N ILE A 177 -17.81 1.95 2.84
CA ILE A 177 -17.09 3.22 2.69
C ILE A 177 -17.65 4.25 3.69
N ASP A 178 -18.97 4.42 3.78
CA ASP A 178 -19.60 5.31 4.77
C ASP A 178 -19.23 4.96 6.22
N ARG A 179 -19.10 3.67 6.52
CA ARG A 179 -18.72 3.18 7.83
C ARG A 179 -17.30 3.60 8.19
N VAL A 180 -16.32 3.39 7.30
CA VAL A 180 -14.91 3.71 7.59
C VAL A 180 -14.66 5.21 7.63
N TYR A 181 -15.36 6.00 6.82
CA TYR A 181 -15.37 7.47 6.92
C TYR A 181 -15.78 7.95 8.32
N LYS A 182 -16.85 7.36 8.87
CA LYS A 182 -17.34 7.72 10.22
C LYS A 182 -16.44 7.18 11.33
N ALA A 183 -15.87 5.99 11.15
CA ALA A 183 -15.03 5.35 12.15
C ALA A 183 -13.65 6.02 12.28
N TYR A 184 -13.09 6.50 11.17
CA TYR A 184 -11.70 6.98 11.08
C TYR A 184 -11.59 8.36 10.41
N PRO A 185 -12.26 9.41 10.94
CA PRO A 185 -12.27 10.73 10.31
C PRO A 185 -10.87 11.36 10.22
N HIS A 186 -9.91 10.91 11.02
CA HIS A 186 -8.53 11.40 11.00
C HIS A 186 -7.71 10.90 9.79
N LEU A 187 -8.17 9.85 9.09
CA LEU A 187 -7.46 9.22 7.97
C LEU A 187 -7.74 9.85 6.61
N HIS A 188 -8.82 10.61 6.46
CA HIS A 188 -9.17 11.27 5.20
C HIS A 188 -8.75 12.73 5.13
N ASP A 189 -8.63 13.27 3.92
CA ASP A 189 -8.22 14.65 3.65
C ASP A 189 -9.28 15.47 2.91
N ASP A 190 -10.56 15.06 2.97
CA ASP A 190 -11.67 15.72 2.28
C ASP A 190 -11.73 17.24 2.50
N ASP A 191 -11.51 17.73 3.72
CA ASP A 191 -11.50 19.16 4.00
C ASP A 191 -10.36 19.89 3.26
N PHE A 192 -9.17 19.26 3.20
CA PHE A 192 -8.02 19.78 2.46
C PHE A 192 -8.29 19.78 0.96
N VAL A 193 -8.92 18.73 0.43
CA VAL A 193 -9.31 18.67 -0.98
C VAL A 193 -10.34 19.74 -1.29
N ALA A 194 -11.39 19.88 -0.49
CA ALA A 194 -12.46 20.86 -0.68
C ALA A 194 -11.93 22.31 -0.70
N GLU A 195 -10.95 22.63 0.15
CA GLU A 195 -10.32 23.96 0.20
C GLU A 195 -9.61 24.34 -1.12
N HIS A 196 -9.06 23.35 -1.84
CA HIS A 196 -8.18 23.59 -3.00
C HIS A 196 -8.78 23.13 -4.35
N LEU A 197 -9.95 22.47 -4.32
CA LEU A 197 -10.55 21.81 -5.48
C LEU A 197 -10.75 22.75 -6.67
N ASP A 198 -11.36 23.92 -6.44
CA ASP A 198 -11.62 24.90 -7.49
C ASP A 198 -10.33 25.37 -8.16
N GLN A 199 -9.28 25.59 -7.37
CA GLN A 199 -7.96 25.99 -7.89
C GLN A 199 -7.38 24.89 -8.80
N TRP A 200 -7.43 23.63 -8.37
CA TRP A 200 -6.85 22.52 -9.13
C TRP A 200 -7.59 22.24 -10.44
N LEU A 201 -8.91 22.41 -10.47
CA LEU A 201 -9.72 22.12 -11.66
C LEU A 201 -9.77 23.29 -12.66
N THR A 202 -9.41 24.50 -12.25
CA THR A 202 -9.43 25.69 -13.13
C THR A 202 -8.09 26.05 -13.76
N GLY A 203 -6.97 25.53 -13.22
CA GLY A 203 -5.62 25.66 -13.79
C GLY A 203 -4.91 26.96 -13.41
#